data_AF-A0A1I8CXY2-F1
#
_entry.id   AF-A0A1I8CXY2-F1
#
_cell.length_a   1.000
_cell.length_b   1.000
_cell.length_c   1.000
_cell.angle_alpha   90.00
_cell.angle_beta   90.00
_cell.angle_gamma   90.00
#
_symmetry.space_group_name_H-M   'P 1'
#
loop_
_entity.id
_entity.type
_entity.pdbx_description
1 polymer ?
#
loop_
_entity_poly.entity_id
_entity_poly.type
_entity_poly.pdbx_seq_one_letter_code
_entity_poly.pdbx_strand_id
1 'polypeptide(L)'
;MLRSSSTKSNHSTGSGNAHIHKTGEEMKKGAEKLRRLASRNSIDFSNHDNIRDICQKLILSDSDCRELMKRMNDCFDKGLHPDTAKNAAVKMLPSYVRAVSNGTERGDFLALDLGGTNFRVLLITLDGKENPMHSKIFRVPDSLMKGKHKTQEKRLY
;
A
#
# COMPACT_ATOMS: atom_id res chain seq x y z
N MET A 1 35.34 -35.77 -7.45
CA MET A 1 35.13 -35.00 -8.69
C MET A 1 33.80 -34.28 -8.53
N LEU A 2 33.63 -32.96 -8.52
CA LEU A 2 34.35 -31.85 -9.16
C LEU A 2 34.47 -30.65 -8.21
N ARG A 3 35.59 -29.94 -8.33
CA ARG A 3 35.91 -28.67 -7.67
C ARG A 3 35.16 -27.53 -8.37
N SER A 4 34.52 -26.64 -7.62
CA SER A 4 34.09 -25.32 -8.11
C SER A 4 35.22 -24.31 -7.89
N SER A 5 35.97 -24.06 -8.95
CA SER A 5 37.06 -23.09 -9.01
C SER A 5 36.51 -21.66 -9.06
N SER A 6 36.84 -20.84 -8.07
CA SER A 6 36.64 -19.39 -8.11
C SER A 6 37.79 -18.75 -8.86
N THR A 7 37.52 -18.23 -10.07
CA THR A 7 38.47 -17.45 -10.86
C THR A 7 38.43 -15.99 -10.40
N LYS A 8 39.43 -15.57 -9.62
CA LYS A 8 39.78 -14.15 -9.47
C LYS A 8 40.68 -13.75 -10.64
N SER A 9 40.15 -12.96 -11.58
CA SER A 9 40.96 -12.30 -12.60
C SER A 9 41.49 -10.97 -12.05
N ASN A 10 42.79 -10.91 -11.82
CA ASN A 10 43.52 -9.64 -11.70
C ASN A 10 43.62 -9.00 -13.09
N HIS A 11 43.28 -7.72 -13.19
CA HIS A 11 43.70 -6.86 -14.28
C HIS A 11 44.30 -5.59 -13.68
N SER A 12 45.63 -5.57 -13.67
CA SER A 12 46.45 -4.37 -13.53
C SER A 12 46.92 -3.98 -14.93
N THR A 13 46.52 -2.81 -15.43
CA THR A 13 47.32 -2.05 -16.39
C THR A 13 46.91 -0.58 -16.35
N GLY A 14 47.92 0.28 -16.39
CA GLY A 14 47.83 1.68 -16.02
C GLY A 14 47.07 2.57 -16.99
N SER A 15 46.69 3.73 -16.50
CA SER A 15 46.36 4.87 -17.35
C SER A 15 47.01 6.10 -16.76
N GLY A 16 47.90 6.70 -17.55
CA GLY A 16 48.73 7.82 -17.17
C GLY A 16 47.91 9.01 -16.69
N ASN A 17 48.39 9.63 -15.62
CA ASN A 17 47.87 10.88 -15.09
C ASN A 17 48.20 12.00 -16.08
N ALA A 18 47.39 12.17 -17.12
CA ALA A 18 47.39 13.38 -17.94
C ALA A 18 46.79 14.51 -17.08
N HIS A 19 47.65 15.26 -16.40
CA HIS A 19 47.29 16.53 -15.77
C HIS A 19 46.89 17.52 -16.88
N ILE A 20 45.60 17.52 -17.25
CA ILE A 20 45.01 18.54 -18.10
C ILE A 20 44.95 19.81 -17.25
N HIS A 21 45.97 20.66 -17.38
CA HIS A 21 45.91 22.04 -16.90
C HIS A 21 44.83 22.79 -17.68
N LYS A 22 43.60 22.76 -17.16
CA LYS A 22 42.55 23.67 -17.64
C LYS A 22 42.95 25.09 -17.27
N THR A 23 42.94 25.98 -18.24
CA THR A 23 43.20 27.41 -18.00
C THR A 23 42.13 27.95 -17.04
N GLY A 24 42.47 29.00 -16.28
CA GLY A 24 41.58 29.55 -15.25
C GLY A 24 40.19 29.98 -15.78
N GLU A 25 40.07 30.27 -17.08
CA GLU A 25 38.80 30.62 -17.72
C GLU A 25 37.91 29.41 -18.01
N GLU A 26 38.48 28.25 -18.37
CA GLU A 26 37.70 27.02 -18.59
C GLU A 26 37.17 26.45 -17.29
N MET A 27 37.95 26.56 -16.21
CA MET A 27 37.52 26.20 -14.85
C MET A 27 36.37 27.11 -14.38
N LYS A 28 36.43 28.41 -14.68
CA LYS A 28 35.36 29.37 -14.37
C LYS A 28 34.09 29.09 -15.17
N LYS A 29 34.18 28.81 -16.49
CA LYS A 29 33.03 28.42 -17.32
C LYS A 29 32.39 27.11 -16.87
N GLY A 30 33.20 26.13 -16.46
CA GLY A 30 32.72 24.86 -15.91
C GLY A 30 31.96 25.03 -14.60
N ALA A 31 32.50 25.84 -13.68
CA ALA A 31 31.86 26.17 -12.41
C ALA A 31 30.56 26.97 -12.61
N GLU A 32 30.52 27.89 -13.57
CA GLU A 32 29.32 28.66 -13.89
C GLU A 32 28.22 27.81 -14.54
N LYS A 33 28.60 26.85 -15.40
CA LYS A 33 27.67 25.86 -15.96
C LYS A 33 27.11 24.93 -14.89
N LEU A 34 27.93 24.46 -13.94
CA LEU A 34 27.50 23.69 -12.76
C LEU A 34 26.57 24.50 -11.85
N ARG A 35 26.90 25.77 -11.62
CA ARG A 35 26.07 26.68 -10.83
C ARG A 35 24.72 26.90 -11.49
N ARG A 36 24.67 27.13 -12.81
CA ARG A 36 23.42 27.23 -13.59
C ARG A 36 22.60 25.94 -13.61
N LEU A 37 23.25 24.77 -13.63
CA LEU A 37 22.56 23.47 -13.53
C LEU A 37 21.95 23.26 -12.14
N ALA A 38 22.69 23.63 -11.08
CA ALA A 38 22.18 23.65 -9.71
C ALA A 38 21.04 24.67 -9.50
N SER A 39 21.08 25.82 -10.19
CA SER A 39 19.99 26.80 -10.19
C SER A 39 18.76 26.33 -10.97
N ARG A 40 18.95 25.59 -12.06
CA ARG A 40 17.86 25.09 -12.92
C ARG A 40 17.09 23.92 -12.30
N ASN A 41 17.75 23.12 -11.47
CA ASN A 41 17.11 22.09 -10.64
C ASN A 41 17.03 22.54 -9.18
N SER A 42 16.68 23.80 -8.93
CA SER A 42 16.37 24.30 -7.59
C SER A 42 15.08 23.62 -7.10
N ILE A 43 15.20 22.36 -6.69
CA ILE A 43 14.24 21.74 -5.80
C ILE A 43 14.26 22.61 -4.55
N ASP A 44 13.16 23.33 -4.35
CA ASP A 44 12.98 24.21 -3.21
C ASP A 44 12.87 23.37 -1.93
N PHE A 45 13.99 23.22 -1.21
CA PHE A 45 14.03 22.56 0.09
C PHE A 45 13.63 23.49 1.25
N SER A 46 13.19 24.72 0.99
CA SER A 46 12.78 25.63 2.07
C SER A 46 11.61 25.08 2.89
N ASN A 47 10.75 24.29 2.26
CA ASN A 47 9.62 23.64 2.90
C ASN A 47 9.92 22.21 3.39
N HIS A 48 11.14 21.71 3.18
CA HIS A 48 11.53 20.35 3.52
C HIS A 48 11.40 20.06 5.02
N ASP A 49 11.84 20.99 5.87
CA ASP A 49 11.76 20.81 7.33
C ASP A 49 10.30 20.81 7.82
N ASN A 50 9.46 21.68 7.26
CA ASN A 50 8.03 21.72 7.56
C ASN A 50 7.30 20.43 7.11
N ILE A 51 7.60 19.95 5.90
CA ILE A 51 7.07 18.67 5.39
C ILE A 51 7.54 17.52 6.28
N ARG A 52 8.83 17.48 6.66
CA ARG A 52 9.37 16.47 7.56
C ARG A 52 8.65 16.50 8.89
N ASP A 53 8.46 17.65 9.51
CA ASP A 53 7.82 17.77 10.82
C ASP A 53 6.35 17.32 10.80
N ILE A 54 5.62 17.62 9.72
CA ILE A 54 4.26 17.13 9.51
C ILE A 54 4.24 15.62 9.33
N CYS A 55 5.10 15.10 8.45
CA CYS A 55 5.16 13.67 8.14
C CYS A 55 5.77 12.83 9.26
N GLN A 56 6.57 13.41 10.15
CA GLN A 56 7.20 12.69 11.26
C GLN A 56 6.16 12.00 12.16
N LYS A 57 4.97 12.60 12.31
CA LYS A 57 3.84 12.03 13.06
C LYS A 57 3.24 10.77 12.42
N LEU A 58 3.54 10.53 11.15
CA LEU A 58 3.09 9.36 10.39
C LEU A 58 4.14 8.24 10.37
N ILE A 59 5.37 8.53 10.82
CA ILE A 59 6.45 7.54 10.92
C ILE A 59 6.25 6.76 12.22
N LEU A 60 5.81 5.52 12.11
CA LEU A 60 5.66 4.61 13.23
C LEU A 60 6.95 3.80 13.43
N SER A 61 7.44 3.78 14.66
CA SER A 61 8.52 2.90 15.08
C SER A 61 8.03 1.47 15.32
N ASP A 62 8.94 0.52 15.43
CA ASP A 62 8.62 -0.87 15.80
C ASP A 62 7.89 -0.96 17.16
N SER A 63 8.25 -0.08 18.12
CA SER A 63 7.55 0.00 19.41
C SER A 63 6.12 0.49 19.26
N ASP A 64 5.87 1.46 18.39
CA ASP A 64 4.50 1.97 18.12
C ASP A 64 3.64 0.87 17.51
N CYS A 65 4.20 0.12 16.54
CA CYS A 65 3.52 -1.02 15.92
C CYS A 65 3.20 -2.12 16.95
N ARG A 66 4.12 -2.44 17.87
CA ARG A 66 3.88 -3.43 18.94
C ARG A 66 2.78 -3.00 19.90
N GLU A 67 2.78 -1.74 20.30
CA GLU A 67 1.72 -1.18 21.15
C GLU A 67 0.37 -1.17 20.42
N LEU A 68 0.33 -0.83 19.13
CA LEU A 68 -0.88 -0.90 18.31
C LEU A 68 -1.43 -2.32 18.22
N MET A 69 -0.57 -3.32 17.95
CA MET A 69 -0.97 -4.73 17.92
C MET A 69 -1.57 -5.17 19.25
N LYS A 70 -0.94 -4.80 20.37
CA LYS A 70 -1.46 -5.10 21.72
C LYS A 70 -2.85 -4.52 21.93
N ARG A 71 -3.04 -3.22 21.65
CA ARG A 71 -4.35 -2.55 21.78
C ARG A 71 -5.40 -3.18 20.88
N MET A 72 -5.02 -3.57 19.67
CA MET A 72 -5.94 -4.23 18.75
C MET A 72 -6.39 -5.60 19.29
N ASN A 73 -5.47 -6.38 19.85
CA ASN A 73 -5.81 -7.65 20.51
C ASN A 73 -6.76 -7.44 21.69
N ASP A 74 -6.51 -6.44 22.55
CA ASP A 74 -7.42 -6.09 23.65
C ASP A 74 -8.83 -5.72 23.13
N CYS A 75 -8.91 -5.07 21.97
CA CYS A 75 -10.18 -4.77 21.31
C CYS A 75 -10.88 -6.02 20.76
N PHE A 76 -10.13 -6.99 20.23
CA PHE A 76 -10.67 -8.27 19.79
C PHE A 76 -11.23 -9.08 20.95
N ASP A 77 -10.49 -9.17 22.07
CA ASP A 77 -10.94 -9.87 23.27
C ASP A 77 -12.24 -9.28 23.82
N LYS A 78 -12.35 -7.95 23.86
CA LYS A 78 -13.60 -7.26 24.22
C LYS A 78 -14.72 -7.50 23.21
N GLY A 79 -14.40 -7.60 21.92
CA GLY A 79 -15.37 -7.90 20.88
C GLY A 79 -15.93 -9.32 20.97
N LEU A 80 -15.10 -10.28 21.40
CA LEU A 80 -15.46 -11.69 21.55
C LEU A 80 -16.14 -12.00 22.89
N HIS A 81 -15.88 -11.22 23.94
CA HIS A 81 -16.41 -11.48 25.27
C HIS A 81 -17.89 -11.07 25.39
N PRO A 82 -18.80 -11.97 25.83
CA PRO A 82 -20.25 -11.72 25.86
C PRO A 82 -20.65 -10.41 26.57
N ASP A 83 -20.04 -10.13 27.73
CA ASP A 83 -20.38 -8.96 28.54
C ASP A 83 -19.93 -7.62 27.94
N THR A 84 -18.92 -7.61 27.06
CA THR A 84 -18.34 -6.37 26.53
C THR A 84 -18.61 -6.16 25.04
N ALA A 85 -18.97 -7.21 24.30
CA ALA A 85 -19.21 -7.19 22.85
C ALA A 85 -20.21 -6.10 22.40
N LYS A 86 -21.28 -5.87 23.18
CA LYS A 86 -22.31 -4.85 22.87
C LYS A 86 -21.69 -3.47 22.68
N ASN A 87 -20.73 -3.09 23.54
CA ASN A 87 -20.11 -1.77 23.55
C ASN A 87 -18.67 -1.77 22.97
N ALA A 88 -18.16 -2.92 22.53
CA ALA A 88 -16.82 -3.02 21.95
C ALA A 88 -16.72 -2.19 20.66
N ALA A 89 -15.56 -1.55 20.47
CA ALA A 89 -15.25 -0.79 19.25
C ALA A 89 -15.08 -1.71 18.03
N VAL A 90 -14.49 -2.90 18.25
CA VAL A 90 -14.40 -3.97 17.24
C VAL A 90 -15.45 -5.03 17.57
N LYS A 91 -16.37 -5.30 16.63
CA LYS A 91 -17.58 -6.10 16.90
C LYS A 91 -17.42 -7.61 16.83
N MET A 92 -16.34 -8.09 16.21
CA MET A 92 -16.03 -9.53 16.09
C MET A 92 -17.25 -10.39 15.70
N LEU A 93 -17.99 -9.95 14.67
CA LEU A 93 -19.25 -10.58 14.27
C LEU A 93 -19.00 -12.00 13.72
N PRO A 94 -19.82 -12.99 14.11
CA PRO A 94 -19.70 -14.35 13.58
C PRO A 94 -20.08 -14.40 12.09
N SER A 95 -19.21 -15.00 11.26
CA SER A 95 -19.47 -15.21 9.83
C SER A 95 -20.30 -16.47 9.54
N TYR A 96 -20.52 -17.32 10.54
CA TYR A 96 -21.13 -18.66 10.43
C TYR A 96 -20.38 -19.67 9.54
N VAL A 97 -19.17 -19.32 9.09
CA VAL A 97 -18.24 -20.26 8.43
C VAL A 97 -17.51 -21.06 9.51
N ARG A 98 -17.80 -22.37 9.60
CA ARG A 98 -17.29 -23.25 10.68
C ARG A 98 -16.11 -24.13 10.29
N ALA A 99 -15.73 -24.16 9.02
CA ALA A 99 -14.61 -24.93 8.51
C ALA A 99 -13.95 -24.21 7.34
N VAL A 100 -12.65 -24.45 7.17
CA VAL A 100 -11.90 -24.03 5.98
C VAL A 100 -12.23 -24.99 4.85
N SER A 101 -12.28 -24.48 3.62
CA SER A 101 -12.51 -25.31 2.43
C SER A 101 -11.45 -26.40 2.31
N ASN A 102 -11.86 -27.60 1.92
CA ASN A 102 -10.97 -28.75 1.79
C ASN A 102 -10.71 -29.15 0.32
N GLY A 103 -11.28 -28.41 -0.63
CA GLY A 103 -11.12 -28.67 -2.07
C GLY A 103 -12.00 -29.80 -2.60
N THR A 104 -12.87 -30.39 -1.77
CA THR A 104 -13.85 -31.40 -2.20
C THR A 104 -15.20 -30.80 -2.58
N GLU A 105 -15.36 -29.47 -2.46
CA GLU A 105 -16.55 -28.75 -2.87
C GLU A 105 -16.77 -28.88 -4.38
N ARG A 106 -18.00 -29.14 -4.79
CA ARG A 106 -18.38 -29.29 -6.19
C ARG A 106 -19.68 -28.56 -6.49
N GLY A 107 -19.85 -28.10 -7.73
CA GLY A 107 -21.08 -27.52 -8.23
C GLY A 107 -20.90 -26.09 -8.76
N ASP A 108 -22.01 -25.55 -9.27
CA ASP A 108 -22.07 -24.19 -9.78
C ASP A 108 -22.62 -23.25 -8.71
N PHE A 109 -21.89 -22.17 -8.46
CA PHE A 109 -22.21 -21.18 -7.43
C PHE A 109 -22.32 -19.80 -8.05
N LEU A 110 -23.35 -19.07 -7.63
CA LEU A 110 -23.45 -17.64 -7.89
C LEU A 110 -22.89 -16.87 -6.70
N ALA A 111 -21.96 -15.96 -6.97
CA ALA A 111 -21.48 -14.99 -6.01
C ALA A 111 -21.89 -13.58 -6.44
N LEU A 112 -22.38 -12.82 -5.47
CA LEU A 112 -22.83 -11.44 -5.64
C LEU A 112 -21.93 -10.54 -4.79
N ASP A 113 -21.29 -9.58 -5.44
CA ASP A 113 -20.35 -8.66 -4.79
C ASP A 113 -20.80 -7.22 -5.04
N LEU A 114 -21.32 -6.59 -4.00
CA LEU A 114 -21.79 -5.21 -4.04
C LEU A 114 -20.71 -4.30 -3.44
N GLY A 115 -19.93 -3.67 -4.32
CA GLY A 115 -19.04 -2.58 -3.95
C GLY A 115 -19.75 -1.23 -3.96
N GLY A 116 -19.01 -0.17 -3.63
CA GLY A 116 -19.55 1.20 -3.64
C GLY A 116 -20.03 1.64 -5.02
N THR A 117 -19.21 1.43 -6.07
CA THR A 117 -19.48 1.93 -7.44
C THR A 117 -19.96 0.83 -8.39
N ASN A 118 -19.67 -0.42 -8.07
CA ASN A 118 -19.88 -1.55 -8.96
C ASN A 118 -20.55 -2.71 -8.23
N PHE A 119 -21.46 -3.36 -8.92
CA PHE A 119 -22.05 -4.62 -8.55
C PHE A 119 -21.52 -5.70 -9.50
N ARG A 120 -20.95 -6.77 -8.96
CA ARG A 120 -20.38 -7.88 -9.72
C ARG A 120 -21.19 -9.15 -9.47
N VAL A 121 -21.56 -9.81 -10.56
CA VAL A 121 -22.15 -11.15 -10.55
C VAL A 121 -21.08 -12.12 -11.05
N LEU A 122 -20.83 -13.18 -10.30
CA LEU A 122 -19.91 -14.25 -10.69
C LEU A 122 -20.65 -15.59 -10.75
N LEU A 123 -20.37 -16.36 -11.79
CA LEU A 123 -20.66 -17.79 -11.85
C LEU A 123 -19.34 -18.54 -11.68
N ILE A 124 -19.26 -19.32 -10.61
CA ILE A 124 -18.08 -20.10 -10.22
C ILE A 124 -18.46 -21.57 -10.32
N THR A 125 -17.74 -22.32 -11.15
CA THR A 125 -17.89 -23.78 -11.19
C THR A 125 -16.75 -24.39 -10.39
N LEU A 126 -17.08 -25.20 -9.38
CA LEU A 126 -16.12 -26.00 -8.64
C LEU A 126 -16.18 -27.44 -9.16
N ASP A 127 -15.16 -27.90 -9.87
CA ASP A 127 -15.09 -29.26 -10.43
C ASP A 127 -13.93 -30.09 -9.84
N GLY A 128 -13.09 -29.46 -9.02
CA GLY A 128 -11.92 -30.08 -8.39
C GLY A 128 -10.63 -30.04 -9.20
N LYS A 129 -10.62 -29.35 -10.35
CA LYS A 129 -9.43 -29.19 -11.20
C LYS A 129 -9.21 -27.73 -11.56
N GLU A 130 -9.96 -27.26 -12.56
CA GLU A 130 -9.92 -25.90 -13.06
C GLU A 130 -11.24 -25.32 -12.64
N ASN A 131 -11.26 -24.43 -11.66
CA ASN A 131 -12.50 -23.86 -11.17
C ASN A 131 -12.82 -22.60 -11.99
N PRO A 132 -13.46 -22.67 -13.18
CA PRO A 132 -13.64 -21.51 -14.03
C PRO A 132 -14.56 -20.50 -13.35
N MET A 133 -14.31 -19.24 -13.65
CA MET A 133 -15.06 -18.13 -13.10
C MET A 133 -15.44 -17.16 -14.21
N HIS A 134 -16.75 -17.02 -14.44
CA HIS A 134 -17.31 -16.02 -15.35
C HIS A 134 -17.82 -14.85 -14.53
N SER A 135 -17.57 -13.62 -14.97
CA SER A 135 -18.02 -12.44 -14.24
C SER A 135 -18.61 -11.37 -15.15
N LYS A 136 -19.57 -10.62 -14.60
CA LYS A 136 -20.13 -9.42 -15.22
C LYS A 136 -20.22 -8.31 -14.19
N ILE A 137 -19.80 -7.12 -14.59
CA ILE A 137 -19.82 -5.92 -13.75
C ILE A 137 -20.93 -4.99 -14.22
N PHE A 138 -21.68 -4.45 -13.26
CA PHE A 138 -22.73 -3.47 -13.44
C PHE A 138 -22.38 -2.22 -12.64
N ARG A 139 -22.46 -1.05 -13.28
CA ARG A 139 -22.26 0.22 -12.58
C ARG A 139 -23.48 0.51 -11.70
N VAL A 140 -23.23 0.83 -10.44
CA VAL A 140 -24.27 1.30 -9.52
C VAL A 140 -24.58 2.77 -9.84
N PRO A 141 -25.86 3.14 -10.07
CA PRO A 141 -26.23 4.54 -10.28
C PRO A 141 -25.87 5.43 -9.08
N ASP A 142 -25.33 6.62 -9.35
CA ASP A 142 -24.95 7.61 -8.35
C ASP A 142 -26.09 7.96 -7.37
N SER A 143 -27.34 7.97 -7.85
CA SER A 143 -28.53 8.25 -7.03
C SER A 143 -28.80 7.18 -5.97
N LEU A 144 -28.37 5.93 -6.20
CA LEU A 144 -28.45 4.85 -5.23
C LEU A 144 -27.26 4.87 -4.27
N MET A 145 -26.07 5.25 -4.76
CA MET A 145 -24.85 5.35 -3.93
C MET A 145 -24.96 6.41 -2.83
N LYS A 146 -25.55 7.58 -3.14
CA LYS A 146 -25.56 8.74 -2.23
C LYS A 146 -26.74 8.74 -1.25
N GLY A 147 -27.66 7.79 -1.38
CA GLY A 147 -28.92 7.77 -0.63
C GLY A 147 -29.82 8.98 -0.93
N LYS A 148 -31.10 8.88 -0.62
CA LYS A 148 -31.98 10.07 -0.58
C LYS A 148 -31.78 10.76 0.77
N HIS A 149 -30.82 11.66 0.87
CA HIS A 149 -30.77 12.56 2.03
C HIS A 149 -32.05 13.41 2.05
N LYS A 150 -33.02 13.09 2.92
CA LYS A 150 -33.98 14.08 3.39
C LYS A 150 -33.20 15.02 4.28
N THR A 151 -32.88 16.21 3.80
CA THR A 151 -32.51 17.33 4.66
C THR A 151 -33.65 17.51 5.66
N GLN A 152 -33.49 17.03 6.90
CA GLN A 152 -34.31 17.54 7.98
C GLN A 152 -33.85 18.96 8.20
N GLU A 153 -34.72 19.92 7.89
CA GLU A 153 -34.53 21.32 8.25
C GLU A 153 -34.18 21.41 9.74
N LYS A 154 -33.23 22.29 10.03
CA LYS A 154 -32.77 22.68 11.36
C LYS A 154 -33.95 22.80 12.33
N ARG A 155 -34.01 21.94 13.36
CA ARG A 155 -34.62 22.33 14.63
C ARG A 155 -33.61 23.23 15.34
N LEU A 156 -33.79 24.53 15.16
CA LEU A 156 -33.27 25.52 16.10
C LEU A 156 -34.00 25.31 17.42
N TYR A 157 -33.27 24.89 18.45
CA TYR A 157 -33.42 25.34 19.83
C TYR A 157 -32.02 25.38 20.44
#